data_AF-A0A9D8PXV2-F1
#
_entry.id   AF-A0A9D8PXV2-F1
#
_cell.length_a   1.000
_cell.length_b   1.000
_cell.length_c   1.000
_cell.angle_alpha   90.00
_cell.angle_beta   90.00
_cell.angle_gamma   90.00
#
_symmetry.space_group_name_H-M   'P 1'
#
loop_
_entity.id
_entity.type
_entity.pdbx_description
1 polymer ?
#
loop_
_entity_poly.entity_id
_entity_poly.type
_entity_poly.pdbx_seq_one_letter_code
_entity_poly.pdbx_strand_id
1 'polypeptide(L)'
;MGTVVALDSLLAAQTLWHAGRASAAALGEPTGHAALDALLPQGGWPRHALTELLLPADGVGELALLLPTLARLSEAGATVAVVA
;
A
#
# COMPACT_ATOMS: atom_id res chain seq x y z
N MET A 1 -3.20 34.07 18.87
CA MET A 1 -3.39 33.09 19.95
C MET A 1 -3.57 31.73 19.29
N GLY A 2 -2.62 30.80 19.45
CA GLY A 2 -2.73 29.46 18.86
C GLY A 2 -3.70 28.60 19.65
N THR A 3 -4.62 27.90 18.97
CA THR A 3 -5.52 26.95 19.60
C THR A 3 -4.74 25.71 20.04
N VAL A 4 -4.86 25.34 21.32
CA VAL A 4 -4.28 24.10 21.82
C VAL A 4 -5.14 22.94 21.31
N VAL A 5 -4.59 22.14 20.40
CA VAL A 5 -5.23 20.91 19.90
C VAL A 5 -4.70 19.72 20.69
N ALA A 6 -5.60 18.83 21.13
CA ALA A 6 -5.21 17.61 21.82
C ALA A 6 -4.46 16.67 20.88
N LEU A 7 -3.34 16.11 21.36
CA LEU A 7 -2.49 15.18 20.59
C LEU A 7 -3.29 13.97 20.07
N ASP A 8 -4.18 13.42 20.89
CA ASP A 8 -5.01 12.28 20.52
C ASP A 8 -5.94 12.58 19.33
N SER A 9 -6.44 13.82 19.22
CA SER A 9 -7.25 14.24 18.08
C SER A 9 -6.44 14.29 16.79
N LEU A 10 -5.16 14.70 16.86
CA LEU A 10 -4.26 14.72 15.71
C LEU A 10 -3.85 13.31 15.28
N LEU A 11 -3.59 12.42 16.24
CA LEU A 11 -3.29 11.01 15.97
C LEU A 11 -4.50 10.28 15.38
N ALA A 12 -5.72 10.53 15.89
CA ALA A 12 -6.95 9.96 15.36
C ALA A 12 -7.26 10.46 13.94
N ALA A 13 -6.97 11.72 13.66
CA ALA A 13 -7.08 12.31 12.33
C ALA A 13 -5.99 11.86 11.35
N GLN A 14 -5.00 11.07 11.79
CA GLN A 14 -3.85 10.63 11.01
C GLN A 14 -3.05 11.78 10.38
N THR A 15 -3.08 12.97 10.99
CA THR A 15 -2.31 14.14 10.52
C THR A 15 -0.87 14.14 11.02
N LEU A 16 -0.54 13.23 11.93
CA LEU A 16 0.80 13.04 12.47
C LEU A 16 1.28 11.61 12.18
N TRP A 17 2.49 11.51 11.65
CA TRP A 17 3.19 10.23 11.57
C TRP A 17 3.85 9.92 12.92
N HIS A 18 3.66 8.71 13.43
CA HIS A 18 4.28 8.25 14.66
C HIS A 18 5.15 7.02 14.39
N ALA A 19 6.47 7.19 14.50
CA ALA A 19 7.41 6.08 14.38
C ALA A 19 7.06 4.96 15.39
N GLY A 20 7.07 3.70 14.95
CA GLY A 20 6.88 2.53 15.81
C GLY A 20 5.43 2.17 16.17
N ARG A 21 4.42 2.95 15.76
CA ARG A 21 3.02 2.49 15.80
C ARG A 21 2.58 2.05 14.42
N ALA A 22 2.43 0.74 14.25
CA ALA A 22 1.73 0.21 13.08
C ALA A 22 0.23 0.59 13.19
N SER A 23 -0.31 1.14 12.11
CA SER A 23 -1.76 1.21 11.91
C SER A 23 -2.34 -0.22 11.98
N ALA A 24 -3.57 -0.36 12.47
CA ALA A 24 -4.23 -1.67 12.50
C ALA A 24 -4.20 -2.29 11.10
N ALA A 25 -3.73 -3.54 11.00
CA ALA A 25 -3.54 -4.23 9.74
C ALA A 25 -4.89 -4.50 9.07
N ALA A 26 -5.26 -3.64 8.12
CA ALA A 26 -6.33 -3.94 7.19
C ALA A 26 -5.88 -5.05 6.22
N LEU A 27 -6.86 -5.75 5.63
CA LEU A 27 -6.60 -6.67 4.53
C LEU A 27 -5.87 -5.94 3.40
N GLY A 28 -4.87 -6.59 2.82
CA GLY A 28 -4.08 -6.08 1.71
C GLY A 28 -4.90 -6.01 0.42
N GLU A 29 -4.41 -5.27 -0.57
CA GLU A 29 -4.93 -5.34 -1.93
C GLU A 29 -4.44 -6.63 -2.60
N PRO A 30 -5.32 -7.45 -3.21
CA PRO A 30 -4.90 -8.67 -3.88
C PRO A 30 -3.83 -8.41 -4.94
N THR A 31 -2.78 -9.23 -4.93
CA THR A 31 -1.71 -9.18 -5.95
C THR A 31 -2.17 -9.78 -7.29
N GLY A 32 -3.25 -10.57 -7.26
CA GLY A 32 -3.69 -11.40 -8.38
C GLY A 32 -2.94 -12.74 -8.48
N HIS A 33 -1.99 -12.98 -7.57
CA HIS A 33 -1.21 -14.22 -7.48
C HIS A 33 -1.45 -14.86 -6.11
N ALA A 34 -2.31 -15.88 -6.06
CA ALA A 34 -2.72 -16.51 -4.79
C ALA A 34 -1.53 -17.02 -3.96
N ALA A 35 -0.48 -17.53 -4.62
CA ALA A 35 0.73 -17.99 -3.93
C ALA A 35 1.50 -16.83 -3.25
N LEU A 36 1.52 -15.64 -3.86
CA LEU A 36 2.13 -14.46 -3.27
C LEU A 36 1.25 -13.88 -2.16
N ASP A 37 -0.06 -13.80 -2.38
CA ASP A 37 -1.02 -13.32 -1.37
C ASP A 37 -0.88 -14.12 -0.06
N ALA A 38 -0.70 -15.44 -0.15
CA ALA A 38 -0.48 -16.31 1.02
C ALA A 38 0.82 -16.05 1.79
N LEU A 39 1.83 -15.44 1.14
CA LEU A 39 3.12 -15.13 1.75
C LEU A 39 3.17 -13.71 2.34
N LEU A 40 2.30 -12.82 1.89
CA LEU A 40 2.28 -11.43 2.35
C LEU A 40 1.51 -11.31 3.69
N PRO A 41 2.01 -10.54 4.68
CA PRO A 41 1.42 -10.51 6.02
C PRO A 41 -0.06 -10.05 6.05
N GLN A 42 -0.49 -9.26 5.07
CA GLN A 42 -1.88 -8.78 4.95
C GLN A 42 -2.71 -9.55 3.91
N GLY A 43 -2.20 -10.63 3.32
CA GLY A 43 -2.90 -11.36 2.26
C GLY A 43 -2.86 -10.66 0.89
N GLY A 44 -1.91 -9.76 0.68
CA GLY A 44 -1.81 -8.91 -0.52
C GLY A 44 -0.90 -7.71 -0.29
N TRP A 45 -0.88 -6.78 -1.24
CA TRP A 45 -0.14 -5.52 -1.13
C TRP A 45 -0.64 -4.71 0.07
N PRO A 46 0.25 -4.20 0.94
CA PRO A 46 -0.16 -3.40 2.08
C PRO A 46 -0.81 -2.08 1.61
N ARG A 47 -1.99 -1.77 2.18
CA ARG A 47 -2.67 -0.49 1.93
C ARG A 47 -2.02 0.63 2.74
N HIS A 48 -2.01 1.85 2.21
CA HIS A 48 -1.41 3.03 2.86
C HIS A 48 0.07 2.82 3.24
N ALA A 49 0.79 2.03 2.44
CA ALA A 49 2.19 1.72 2.63
C ALA A 49 2.94 1.82 1.30
N LEU A 50 4.25 1.94 1.39
CA LEU A 50 5.15 1.84 0.25
C LEU A 50 5.61 0.39 0.11
N THR A 51 5.52 -0.14 -1.12
CA THR A 51 6.08 -1.44 -1.49
C THR A 51 7.28 -1.21 -2.39
N GLU A 52 8.41 -1.84 -2.07
CA GLU A 52 9.61 -1.86 -2.91
C GLU A 52 9.83 -3.29 -3.43
N LEU A 53 10.04 -3.42 -4.74
CA LEU A 53 10.31 -4.71 -5.39
C LEU A 53 11.79 -4.78 -5.76
N LEU A 54 12.52 -5.66 -5.07
CA LEU A 54 13.92 -5.93 -5.39
C LEU A 54 13.99 -6.98 -6.50
N LEU A 55 14.63 -6.61 -7.60
CA LEU A 55 14.67 -7.41 -8.81
C LEU A 55 16.10 -7.88 -9.07
N PRO A 56 16.28 -9.09 -9.62
CA PRO A 56 17.62 -9.62 -9.87
C PRO A 56 18.34 -8.94 -11.04
N ALA A 57 17.58 -8.37 -11.98
CA ALA A 57 18.06 -7.63 -13.15
C ALA A 57 16.90 -6.84 -13.78
N ASP A 58 17.24 -5.87 -14.63
CA ASP A 58 16.27 -5.12 -15.43
C ASP A 58 15.73 -5.97 -16.61
N GLY A 59 14.50 -5.71 -17.03
CA GLY A 59 13.82 -6.37 -18.15
C GLY A 59 13.27 -7.77 -17.84
N VAL A 60 13.14 -8.15 -16.56
CA VAL A 60 12.64 -9.48 -16.16
C VAL A 60 11.11 -9.60 -16.22
N GLY A 61 10.42 -8.55 -16.61
CA GLY A 61 8.95 -8.49 -16.59
C GLY A 61 8.43 -7.99 -15.25
N GLU A 62 9.12 -7.03 -14.66
CA GLU A 62 8.83 -6.35 -13.39
C GLU A 62 7.36 -5.95 -13.28
N LEU A 63 6.81 -5.39 -14.37
CA LEU A 63 5.44 -4.94 -14.41
C LEU A 63 4.43 -6.09 -14.43
N ALA A 64 4.79 -7.28 -14.92
CA ALA A 64 3.87 -8.42 -14.96
C ALA A 64 3.36 -8.81 -13.57
N LEU A 65 4.19 -8.62 -12.53
CA LEU A 65 3.79 -8.84 -11.15
C LEU A 65 2.70 -7.85 -10.68
N LEU A 66 2.74 -6.62 -11.18
CA LEU A 66 1.83 -5.53 -10.79
C LEU A 66 0.57 -5.46 -11.64
N LEU A 67 0.63 -5.93 -12.90
CA LEU A 67 -0.46 -5.84 -13.87
C LEU A 67 -1.83 -6.31 -13.34
N PRO A 68 -1.96 -7.46 -12.64
CA PRO A 68 -3.27 -7.90 -12.15
C PRO A 68 -3.89 -6.92 -11.15
N THR A 69 -3.09 -6.37 -10.24
CA THR A 69 -3.55 -5.36 -9.29
C THR A 69 -3.94 -4.07 -10.00
N LEU A 70 -3.13 -3.59 -10.96
CA LEU A 70 -3.40 -2.37 -11.71
C LEU A 70 -4.67 -2.49 -12.56
N ALA A 71 -4.86 -3.63 -13.24
CA ALA A 71 -6.06 -3.91 -14.02
C ALA A 71 -7.31 -3.89 -13.14
N ARG A 72 -7.30 -4.65 -12.04
CA ARG A 72 -8.43 -4.69 -11.10
C ARG A 72 -8.76 -3.31 -10.51
N LEU A 73 -7.74 -2.53 -10.14
CA LEU A 73 -7.94 -1.17 -9.61
C LEU A 73 -8.53 -0.24 -10.67
N SER A 74 -8.02 -0.31 -11.90
CA SER A 74 -8.53 0.50 -13.02
C SER A 74 -9.96 0.12 -13.40
N GLU A 75 -10.27 -1.17 -13.46
CA GLU A 75 -11.63 -1.69 -13.71
C GLU A 75 -12.61 -1.30 -12.60
N ALA A 76 -12.14 -1.21 -11.35
CA ALA A 76 -12.92 -0.72 -10.22
C ALA A 76 -13.08 0.82 -10.21
N GLY A 77 -12.54 1.53 -11.21
CA GLY A 77 -12.60 2.99 -11.31
C GLY A 77 -11.64 3.74 -10.39
N ALA A 78 -10.66 3.06 -9.79
CA ALA A 78 -9.63 3.72 -9.00
C ALA A 78 -8.65 4.49 -9.90
N THR A 79 -8.14 5.62 -9.41
CA THR A 79 -7.09 6.37 -10.12
C THR A 79 -5.76 5.65 -9.97
N VAL A 80 -5.14 5.31 -11.10
CA VAL A 80 -3.82 4.68 -11.19
C VAL A 80 -2.88 5.63 -11.93
N ALA A 81 -1.68 5.85 -11.38
CA ALA A 81 -0.63 6.64 -12.01
C ALA A 81 0.65 5.79 -12.15
N VAL A 82 1.26 5.84 -13.33
CA VAL A 82 2.57 5.25 -13.61
C VAL A 82 3.54 6.39 -13.87
N VAL A 83 4.66 6.40 -13.14
CA VAL A 83 5.73 7.39 -13.29
C VAL A 83 6.96 6.65 -13.79
N ALA A 84 7.52 7.12 -14.90
CA ALA A 84 8.69 6.54 -15.58
C ALA A 84 9.71 7.63 -15.89
#